data_AF-A0AAU6G0M2-F1
#
_entry.id   AF-A0AAU6G0M2-F1
#
_cell.length_a   1.000
_cell.length_b   1.000
_cell.length_c   1.000
_cell.angle_alpha   90.00
_cell.angle_beta   90.00
_cell.angle_gamma   90.00
#
_symmetry.space_group_name_H-M   'P 1'
#
loop_
_entity.id
_entity.type
_entity.pdbx_description
1 polymer ?
#
loop_
_entity_poly.entity_id
_entity_poly.type
_entity_poly.pdbx_seq_one_letter_code
_entity_poly.pdbx_strand_id
1 'polypeptide(L)'
;MHLILGHSGAVHRGSEPVRVSARLTPKDLEAVDRTIGRNLRPATTIDAAVWIDKEGRVVRVRQGIHFASDPDIHNTLTLSDFRSAVPVGAPVAK
;
A
#
# COMPACT_ATOMS: atom_id res chain seq x y z
N MET A 1 -7.46 4.02 -7.02
CA MET A 1 -7.61 4.99 -5.92
C MET A 1 -8.98 4.98 -5.23
N HIS A 2 -10.01 4.38 -5.85
CA HIS A 2 -11.39 4.35 -5.31
C HIS A 2 -11.51 3.74 -3.90
N LEU A 3 -10.74 2.68 -3.59
CA LEU A 3 -10.79 2.01 -2.29
C LEU A 3 -10.39 2.92 -1.12
N ILE A 4 -9.27 3.63 -1.27
CA ILE A 4 -8.70 4.50 -0.22
C ILE A 4 -9.60 5.70 0.03
N LEU A 5 -10.13 6.32 -1.03
CA LEU A 5 -11.03 7.47 -0.90
C LEU A 5 -12.43 7.07 -0.41
N GLY A 6 -12.88 5.86 -0.70
CA GLY A 6 -14.17 5.34 -0.24
C GLY A 6 -14.23 4.92 1.23
N HIS A 7 -13.08 4.78 1.91
CA HIS A 7 -12.99 4.30 3.30
C HIS A 7 -12.17 5.27 4.16
N SER A 8 -12.71 6.48 4.37
CA SER A 8 -12.12 7.52 5.24
C SER A 8 -10.70 7.95 4.86
N GLY A 9 -10.39 7.94 3.56
CA GLY A 9 -9.11 8.38 3.03
C GLY A 9 -8.88 9.88 3.23
N ALA A 10 -7.71 10.25 3.75
CA ALA A 10 -7.24 11.63 3.85
C ALA A 10 -6.20 11.92 2.77
N VAL A 11 -6.33 13.09 2.12
CA VAL A 11 -5.34 13.62 1.17
C VAL A 11 -4.59 14.76 1.84
N HIS A 12 -3.27 14.63 1.97
CA HIS A 12 -2.39 15.62 2.58
C HIS A 12 -1.58 16.30 1.48
N ARG A 13 -1.95 17.55 1.13
CA ARG A 13 -1.37 18.32 0.02
C ARG A 13 -0.28 19.32 0.44
N GLY A 14 0.16 19.29 1.70
CA GLY A 14 1.11 20.27 2.26
C GLY A 14 2.59 20.06 1.92
N SER A 15 2.92 19.00 1.17
CA SER A 15 4.27 18.75 0.65
C SER A 15 4.16 17.87 -0.60
N GLU A 16 5.06 18.04 -1.56
CA GLU A 16 5.31 17.05 -2.60
C GLU A 16 6.32 16.02 -2.07
N PRO A 17 6.08 14.71 -2.24
CA PRO A 17 4.95 14.07 -2.92
C PRO A 17 3.63 14.08 -2.12
N VAL A 18 2.49 14.19 -2.82
CA VAL A 18 1.14 14.19 -2.22
C VAL A 18 0.90 12.87 -1.51
N ARG A 19 0.53 12.92 -0.23
CA ARG A 19 0.20 11.73 0.55
C ARG A 19 -1.29 11.48 0.54
N VAL A 20 -1.70 10.25 0.24
CA VAL A 20 -3.05 9.76 0.48
C VAL A 20 -2.98 8.61 1.46
N SER A 21 -3.75 8.68 2.54
CA SER A 21 -3.76 7.65 3.59
C SER A 21 -5.16 7.22 3.94
N ALA A 22 -5.36 5.95 4.24
CA ALA A 22 -6.62 5.44 4.79
C ALA A 22 -6.34 4.46 5.93
N ARG A 23 -7.31 4.34 6.81
CA ARG A 23 -7.41 3.26 7.78
C ARG A 23 -8.48 2.30 7.29
N LEU A 24 -8.10 1.06 7.05
CA LEU A 24 -8.92 0.02 6.45
C LEU A 24 -9.08 -1.14 7.42
N THR A 25 -10.09 -1.96 7.19
CA THR A 25 -10.29 -3.26 7.84
C THR A 25 -10.12 -4.38 6.81
N PRO A 26 -9.92 -5.64 7.25
CA PRO A 26 -9.93 -6.78 6.32
C PRO A 26 -11.22 -6.88 5.51
N LYS A 27 -12.35 -6.43 6.07
CA LYS A 27 -13.66 -6.41 5.39
C LYS A 27 -13.70 -5.41 4.23
N ASP A 28 -13.09 -4.25 4.40
CA ASP A 28 -12.98 -3.24 3.33
C ASP A 28 -12.15 -3.78 2.16
N LEU A 29 -11.09 -4.56 2.47
CA LEU A 29 -10.26 -5.22 1.47
C LEU A 29 -10.99 -6.40 0.80
N GLU A 30 -11.81 -7.17 1.55
CA GLU A 30 -12.60 -8.29 1.00
C GLU A 30 -13.57 -7.84 -0.11
N ALA A 31 -14.07 -6.59 -0.03
CA ALA A 31 -14.94 -6.00 -1.05
C ALA A 31 -14.24 -5.72 -2.39
N VAL A 32 -12.90 -5.63 -2.40
CA VAL A 32 -12.08 -5.41 -3.60
C VAL A 32 -11.41 -6.69 -4.06
N ASP A 33 -10.84 -7.44 -3.12
CA ASP A 33 -10.23 -8.74 -3.35
C ASP A 33 -10.53 -9.66 -2.17
N ARG A 34 -11.35 -10.68 -2.44
CA ARG A 34 -11.80 -11.63 -1.43
C ARG A 34 -10.67 -12.44 -0.81
N THR A 35 -9.65 -12.78 -1.60
CA THR A 35 -8.52 -13.59 -1.16
C THR A 35 -7.65 -12.78 -0.20
N ILE A 36 -7.36 -11.53 -0.56
CA ILE A 36 -6.59 -10.61 0.31
C ILE A 36 -7.34 -10.38 1.63
N GLY A 37 -8.63 -10.08 1.58
CA GLY A 37 -9.44 -9.88 2.79
C GLY A 37 -9.43 -11.10 3.72
N ARG A 38 -9.50 -12.32 3.17
CA ARG A 38 -9.40 -13.57 3.94
C ARG A 38 -8.04 -13.76 4.60
N ASN A 39 -6.96 -13.51 3.87
CA ASN A 39 -5.60 -13.66 4.39
C ASN A 39 -5.30 -12.68 5.53
N LEU A 40 -5.98 -11.54 5.54
CA LEU A 40 -5.82 -10.48 6.55
C LEU A 40 -6.85 -10.56 7.68
N ARG A 41 -7.74 -11.57 7.72
CA ARG A 41 -8.76 -11.70 8.78
C ARG A 41 -8.26 -11.59 10.23
N PRO A 42 -7.06 -12.08 10.60
CA PRO A 42 -6.55 -11.91 11.95
C PRO A 42 -6.21 -10.44 12.30
N ALA A 43 -6.04 -9.58 11.29
CA ALA A 43 -5.73 -8.17 11.50
C ALA A 43 -6.97 -7.41 11.98
N THR A 44 -6.78 -6.51 12.94
CA THR A 44 -7.82 -5.62 13.45
C THR A 44 -7.96 -4.37 12.59
N THR A 45 -6.84 -3.89 12.03
CA THR A 45 -6.80 -2.65 11.26
C THR A 45 -5.58 -2.65 10.33
N ILE A 46 -5.72 -2.00 9.18
CA ILE A 46 -4.65 -1.76 8.22
C ILE A 46 -4.53 -0.25 7.99
N ASP A 47 -3.42 0.35 8.41
CA ASP A 47 -3.08 1.73 8.07
C ASP A 47 -2.28 1.73 6.76
N ALA A 48 -2.85 2.31 5.70
CA ALA A 48 -2.23 2.38 4.39
C ALA A 48 -1.95 3.85 4.01
N ALA A 49 -0.78 4.10 3.43
CA ALA A 49 -0.45 5.40 2.85
C ALA A 49 0.32 5.26 1.55
N VAL A 50 0.00 6.09 0.58
CA VAL A 50 0.64 6.18 -0.73
C VAL A 50 1.11 7.61 -0.94
N TRP A 51 2.31 7.78 -1.48
CA TRP A 51 2.84 9.07 -1.90
C TRP A 51 2.92 9.11 -3.42
N ILE A 52 2.43 10.21 -3.97
CA ILE A 52 2.29 10.43 -5.41
C ILE A 52 3.06 11.69 -5.78
N ASP A 53 4.00 11.57 -6.71
CA ASP A 53 4.74 12.72 -7.20
C ASP A 53 3.91 13.60 -8.14
N LYS A 54 4.50 14.71 -8.58
CA LYS A 54 3.84 15.68 -9.47
C LYS A 54 3.49 15.09 -10.84
N GLU A 55 4.17 14.02 -11.26
CA GLU A 55 3.87 13.27 -12.48
C GLU A 55 2.74 12.24 -12.30
N GLY A 56 2.17 12.12 -11.10
CA GLY A 56 1.08 11.18 -10.80
C GLY A 56 1.56 9.75 -10.53
N ARG A 57 2.86 9.52 -10.35
CA ARG A 57 3.44 8.20 -10.09
C ARG A 57 3.44 7.89 -8.61
N VAL A 58 3.18 6.64 -8.25
CA VAL A 58 3.36 6.16 -6.88
C VAL A 58 4.85 6.02 -6.60
N VAL A 59 5.38 6.84 -5.70
CA VAL A 59 6.82 6.86 -5.34
C VAL A 59 7.09 6.18 -4.00
N ARG A 60 6.06 6.04 -3.15
CA ARG A 60 6.17 5.30 -1.89
C ARG A 60 4.82 4.71 -1.50
N VAL A 61 4.85 3.51 -0.95
CA VAL A 61 3.74 2.86 -0.28
C VAL A 61 4.18 2.47 1.11
N ARG A 62 3.38 2.80 2.13
CA ARG A 62 3.55 2.35 3.50
C ARG A 62 2.30 1.59 3.91
N GLN A 63 2.50 0.47 4.59
CA GLN A 63 1.45 -0.33 5.16
C GLN A 63 1.81 -0.69 6.60
N GLY A 64 0.88 -0.48 7.52
CA GLY A 64 0.89 -1.05 8.87
C GLY A 64 -0.29 -1.99 9.01
N ILE A 65 -0.04 -3.23 9.40
CA ILE A 65 -1.06 -4.23 9.68
C ILE A 65 -1.01 -4.49 11.18
N HIS A 66 -2.14 -4.27 11.83
CA HIS A 66 -2.26 -4.36 13.28
C HIS A 66 -3.04 -5.60 13.68
N PHE A 67 -2.61 -6.26 14.75
CA PHE A 67 -3.26 -7.47 15.27
C PHE A 67 -3.66 -7.27 16.74
N ALA A 68 -4.67 -8.01 17.20
CA ALA A 68 -5.12 -7.91 18.59
C ALA A 68 -4.16 -8.58 19.58
N SER A 69 -3.45 -9.62 19.12
CA SER A 69 -2.67 -10.51 19.99
C SER A 69 -1.33 -10.94 19.38
N ASP A 70 -1.04 -10.50 18.16
CA ASP A 70 0.20 -10.77 17.45
C ASP A 70 0.97 -9.47 17.23
N PRO A 71 2.30 -9.54 16.99
CA PRO A 71 3.07 -8.35 16.64
C PRO A 71 2.60 -7.71 15.34
N ASP A 72 2.60 -6.37 15.33
CA ASP A 72 2.28 -5.60 14.13
C ASP A 72 3.31 -5.81 13.01
N ILE A 73 2.84 -5.76 11.76
CA ILE A 73 3.68 -5.82 10.57
C ILE A 73 3.73 -4.44 9.93
N HIS A 74 4.94 -3.95 9.66
CA HIS A 74 5.15 -2.66 9.01
C HIS A 74 6.03 -2.81 7.78
N ASN A 75 5.50 -2.39 6.64
CA ASN A 75 6.19 -2.44 5.35
C ASN A 75 6.26 -1.05 4.74
N THR A 76 7.39 -0.75 4.11
CA THR A 76 7.56 0.43 3.26
C THR A 76 8.21 -0.01 1.95
N LEU A 77 7.57 0.33 0.84
CA LEU A 77 8.10 0.19 -0.51
C LEU A 77 8.35 1.57 -1.09
N THR A 78 9.57 1.83 -1.51
CA THR A 78 9.96 3.07 -2.21
C THR A 78 10.27 2.71 -3.66
N LEU A 79 9.71 3.47 -4.59
CA LEU A 79 9.92 3.31 -6.03
C LEU A 79 10.72 4.52 -6.54
N SER A 80 11.87 4.24 -7.16
CA SER A 80 12.75 5.23 -7.77
C SER A 80 13.13 4.81 -9.19
N ASP A 81 13.92 5.63 -9.86
CA ASP A 81 14.50 5.30 -11.17
C ASP A 81 13.47 4.87 -12.22
N PHE A 82 12.34 5.59 -12.26
CA PHE A 82 11.33 5.40 -13.31
C PHE A 82 11.98 5.63 -14.68
N ARG A 83 12.32 4.53 -15.36
CA ARG A 83 12.98 4.48 -16.67
C ARG A 83 12.24 3.46 -17.55
N SER A 84 12.66 3.39 -18.82
CA SER A 84 12.23 2.34 -19.74
C SER A 84 12.51 0.94 -19.19
N ALA A 85 11.80 -0.07 -19.69
CA ALA A 85 11.88 -1.45 -19.22
C ALA A 85 13.33 -1.93 -19.07
N VAL A 86 13.66 -2.43 -17.87
CA VAL A 86 14.96 -3.03 -17.57
C VAL A 86 14.85 -4.54 -17.81
N PRO A 87 15.64 -5.14 -18.72
CA PRO A 87 15.62 -6.57 -18.93
C PRO A 87 16.13 -7.28 -17.67
N VAL A 88 15.37 -8.27 -17.21
CA VAL A 88 15.77 -9.15 -16.10
C VAL A 88 16.14 -10.51 -16.69
N GLY A 89 17.39 -10.94 -16.49
CA GLY A 89 17.86 -12.26 -16.90
C GLY A 89 17.50 -13.32 -15.87
N ALA A 90 17.15 -14.52 -16.34
CA ALA A 90 17.02 -15.67 -15.45
C ALA A 90 18.37 -15.98 -14.78
N PRO A 91 18.39 -16.44 -13.52
CA PRO A 91 19.63 -16.93 -12.91
C PRO A 91 20.23 -18.02 -13.79
N VAL A 92 21.51 -17.89 -14.15
CA VAL A 92 22.23 -18.96 -14.84
C VAL A 92 22.52 -20.03 -13.80
N ALA A 93 21.90 -21.20 -13.91
CA ALA A 93 22.22 -22.34 -13.09
C ALA A 93 23.72 -22.68 -13.29
N LYS A 94 24.48 -22.75 -12.20
CA LYS A 94 25.83 -23.32 -12.19
C LYS A 94 25.75 -24.81 -11.93
#